data_AF-A0A2A8BNA1-F1
#
_entry.id   AF-A0A2A8BNA1-F1
#
_cell.length_a   1.000
_cell.length_b   1.000
_cell.length_c   1.000
_cell.angle_alpha   90.00
_cell.angle_beta   90.00
_cell.angle_gamma   90.00
#
_symmetry.space_group_name_H-M   'P 1'
#
loop_
_entity.id
_entity.type
_entity.pdbx_description
1 polymer ?
#
loop_
_entity_poly.entity_id
_entity_poly.type
_entity_poly.pdbx_seq_one_letter_code
_entity_poly.pdbx_strand_id
1 'polypeptide(L)'
;MNRGIYRRNKFFMQSTAILAAMTIIAVMSNVYKDIEKLRELLTSIFQQGTTVIIALIAVTVACISYQSSQKRHENKDVYLNYLALMFLMIIFMLAGSIFKYLPITSEIYLLVFVFYFLLGMLLIVSALIETYRIIRKTFE
;
A
#
# COMPACT_ATOMS: atom_id res chain seq x y z
N MET A 1 -0.66 30.11 9.12
CA MET A 1 -1.90 29.34 8.84
C MET A 1 -1.66 27.88 8.41
N ASN A 2 -0.61 27.54 7.63
CA ASN A 2 -0.41 26.17 7.09
C ASN A 2 -0.08 25.03 8.08
N ARG A 3 0.55 25.31 9.24
CA ARG A 3 0.95 24.24 10.19
C ARG A 3 -0.24 23.52 10.85
N GLY A 4 -1.37 24.21 11.06
CA GLY A 4 -2.57 23.62 11.66
C GLY A 4 -3.29 22.64 10.73
N ILE A 5 -3.42 23.00 9.45
CA ILE A 5 -4.02 22.15 8.41
C ILE A 5 -3.18 20.90 8.20
N TYR A 6 -1.85 21.03 8.17
CA TYR A 6 -0.92 19.90 8.04
C TYR A 6 -1.04 18.89 9.19
N ARG A 7 -1.08 19.37 10.45
CA ARG A 7 -1.20 18.49 11.62
C ARG A 7 -2.54 17.74 11.60
N ARG A 8 -3.61 18.41 11.19
CA ARG A 8 -4.94 17.83 11.04
C ARG A 8 -4.98 16.76 9.95
N ASN A 9 -4.42 17.04 8.77
CA ASN A 9 -4.40 16.09 7.65
C ASN A 9 -3.56 14.85 7.96
N LYS A 10 -2.43 15.02 8.66
CA LYS A 10 -1.63 13.89 9.14
C LYS A 10 -2.43 13.00 10.12
N PHE A 11 -3.14 13.62 11.06
CA PHE A 11 -4.02 12.89 11.99
C PHE A 11 -5.16 12.16 11.27
N PHE A 12 -5.82 12.81 10.31
CA PHE A 12 -6.85 12.17 9.49
C PHE A 12 -6.29 10.97 8.73
N MET A 13 -5.15 11.13 8.06
CA MET A 13 -4.53 10.05 7.30
C MET A 13 -4.16 8.85 8.18
N GLN A 14 -3.58 9.11 9.35
CA GLN A 14 -3.28 8.05 10.34
C GLN A 14 -4.55 7.39 10.87
N SER A 15 -5.59 8.16 11.19
CA SER A 15 -6.85 7.65 11.71
C SER A 15 -7.58 6.80 10.68
N THR A 16 -7.61 7.22 9.41
CA THR A 16 -8.19 6.46 8.30
C THR A 16 -7.43 5.16 8.08
N ALA A 17 -6.10 5.17 8.13
CA ALA A 17 -5.28 3.96 8.02
C ALA A 17 -5.56 2.97 9.16
N ILE A 18 -5.68 3.45 10.40
CA ILE A 18 -6.02 2.63 11.57
C ILE A 18 -7.43 2.04 11.42
N LEU A 19 -8.41 2.85 11.03
CA LEU A 19 -9.79 2.40 10.83
C LEU A 19 -9.89 1.34 9.74
N ALA A 20 -9.20 1.54 8.61
CA ALA A 20 -9.14 0.57 7.52
C ALA A 20 -8.51 -0.75 7.99
N ALA A 21 -7.40 -0.70 8.72
CA ALA A 21 -6.76 -1.88 9.29
C ALA A 21 -7.69 -2.64 10.26
N MET A 22 -8.37 -1.92 11.16
CA MET A 22 -9.33 -2.51 12.09
C MET A 22 -10.52 -3.17 11.37
N THR A 23 -11.03 -2.52 10.30
CA THR A 23 -12.13 -3.05 9.50
C THR A 23 -11.72 -4.35 8.81
N ILE A 24 -10.53 -4.37 8.21
CA ILE A 24 -9.95 -5.56 7.59
C ILE A 24 -9.83 -6.69 8.61
N ILE A 25 -9.27 -6.41 9.80
CA ILE A 25 -9.13 -7.42 10.86
C ILE A 25 -10.49 -7.96 11.28
N ALA A 26 -11.49 -7.10 11.50
CA ALA A 26 -12.84 -7.51 11.90
C ALA A 26 -13.52 -8.39 10.83
N VAL A 27 -13.39 -8.03 9.55
CA VAL A 27 -13.93 -8.84 8.44
C VAL A 27 -13.21 -10.18 8.35
N MET A 28 -11.88 -10.20 8.47
CA MET A 28 -11.09 -11.43 8.48
C MET A 28 -11.48 -12.36 9.63
N SER A 29 -11.68 -11.84 10.85
CA SER A 29 -12.13 -12.60 12.01
C SER A 29 -13.55 -13.18 11.86
N ASN A 30 -14.40 -12.60 11.03
CA ASN A 30 -15.72 -13.17 10.74
C ASN A 30 -15.70 -14.23 9.64
N VAL A 31 -14.76 -14.12 8.70
CA VAL A 31 -14.71 -14.98 7.51
C VAL A 31 -13.68 -16.11 7.64
N TYR A 32 -12.84 -16.12 8.69
CA TYR A 32 -11.72 -17.09 8.82
C TYR A 32 -12.13 -18.58 8.75
N LYS A 33 -13.36 -18.92 9.13
CA LYS A 33 -13.89 -20.29 9.08
C LYS A 33 -14.27 -20.74 7.66
N ASP A 34 -14.49 -19.78 6.76
CA ASP A 34 -14.86 -20.00 5.36
C ASP A 34 -13.66 -19.66 4.49
N ILE A 35 -12.82 -20.68 4.25
CA ILE A 35 -11.55 -20.52 3.54
C ILE A 35 -11.75 -19.98 2.12
N GLU A 36 -12.85 -20.33 1.47
CA GLU A 36 -13.15 -19.89 0.11
C GLU A 36 -13.44 -18.39 0.07
N LYS A 37 -14.32 -17.91 0.96
CA LYS A 37 -14.58 -16.46 1.09
C LYS A 37 -13.35 -15.69 1.57
N LEU A 38 -12.54 -16.27 2.45
CA LEU A 38 -11.30 -15.66 2.91
C LEU A 38 -10.34 -15.47 1.74
N ARG A 39 -10.20 -16.48 0.88
CA ARG A 39 -9.37 -16.42 -0.31
C ARG A 39 -9.86 -15.36 -1.28
N GLU A 40 -11.16 -15.29 -1.55
CA GLU A 40 -11.76 -14.28 -2.42
C GLU A 40 -11.53 -12.86 -1.90
N LEU A 41 -11.80 -12.63 -0.62
CA LEU A 41 -11.58 -11.34 0.03
C LEU A 41 -10.12 -10.90 -0.09
N LEU A 42 -9.19 -11.76 0.30
CA LEU A 42 -7.76 -11.47 0.25
C LEU A 42 -7.28 -11.20 -1.18
N THR A 43 -7.71 -12.01 -2.14
CA THR A 43 -7.39 -11.81 -3.57
C THR A 43 -7.90 -10.46 -4.06
N SER A 44 -9.13 -10.10 -3.70
CA SER A 44 -9.71 -8.80 -4.03
C SER A 44 -8.89 -7.65 -3.44
N ILE A 45 -8.44 -7.78 -2.20
CA ILE A 45 -7.57 -6.78 -1.55
C ILE A 45 -6.24 -6.66 -2.30
N PHE A 46 -5.60 -7.76 -2.72
CA PHE A 46 -4.37 -7.72 -3.51
C PHE A 46 -4.55 -7.01 -4.87
N GLN A 47 -5.67 -7.28 -5.55
CA GLN A 47 -6.00 -6.61 -6.81
C GLN A 47 -6.22 -5.11 -6.61
N GLN A 48 -7.02 -4.72 -5.60
CA GLN A 48 -7.22 -3.31 -5.26
C GLN A 48 -5.91 -2.66 -4.80
N GLY A 49 -5.07 -3.36 -4.04
CA GLY A 49 -3.74 -2.90 -3.63
C GLY A 49 -2.86 -2.52 -4.81
N THR A 50 -2.88 -3.32 -5.88
CA THR A 50 -2.18 -2.99 -7.14
C THR A 50 -2.64 -1.66 -7.71
N THR A 51 -3.96 -1.41 -7.76
CA THR A 51 -4.50 -0.13 -8.28
C THR A 51 -4.09 1.06 -7.42
N VAL A 52 -4.05 0.90 -6.09
CA VAL A 52 -3.58 1.93 -5.16
C VAL A 52 -2.11 2.25 -5.41
N ILE A 53 -1.25 1.25 -5.56
CA ILE A 53 0.18 1.47 -5.83
C ILE A 53 0.39 2.20 -7.15
N ILE A 54 -0.34 1.84 -8.21
CA ILE A 54 -0.29 2.53 -9.50
C ILE A 54 -0.69 4.01 -9.34
N ALA A 55 -1.77 4.29 -8.60
CA ALA A 55 -2.18 5.66 -8.32
C ALA A 55 -1.09 6.44 -7.56
N LEU A 56 -0.45 5.83 -6.57
CA LEU A 56 0.64 6.45 -5.81
C LEU A 56 1.89 6.69 -6.67
N ILE A 57 2.21 5.81 -7.62
CA ILE A 57 3.27 6.06 -8.62
C ILE A 57 2.93 7.28 -9.46
N ALA A 58 1.69 7.37 -9.97
CA ALA A 58 1.26 8.51 -10.78
C ALA A 58 1.37 9.83 -10.01
N VAL A 59 0.96 9.85 -8.73
CA VAL A 59 1.12 11.00 -7.85
C VAL A 59 2.59 11.37 -7.67
N THR A 60 3.47 10.40 -7.42
CA THR A 60 4.91 10.66 -7.29
C THR A 60 5.51 11.22 -8.58
N VAL A 61 5.16 10.68 -9.74
CA VAL A 61 5.63 11.18 -11.05
C VAL A 61 5.16 12.62 -11.28
N ALA A 62 3.90 12.93 -10.94
CA ALA A 62 3.36 14.29 -11.00
C ALA A 62 4.07 15.26 -10.03
N CYS A 63 4.44 14.79 -8.84
CA CYS A 63 5.23 15.60 -7.90
C CYS A 63 6.63 15.89 -8.46
N ILE A 64 7.30 14.89 -9.03
CA ILE A 64 8.64 15.05 -9.63
C ILE A 64 8.60 15.96 -10.86
N SER A 65 7.51 15.97 -11.65
CA SER A 65 7.35 16.87 -12.79
C SER A 65 7.12 18.33 -12.39
N TYR A 66 6.56 18.56 -11.19
CA TYR A 66 6.35 19.90 -10.67
C TYR A 66 7.62 20.55 -10.08
N GLN A 67 8.64 19.76 -9.70
CA GLN A 67 9.89 20.30 -9.13
C GLN A 67 10.80 20.98 -10.16
N SER A 68 11.54 21.99 -9.72
CA SER A 68 12.59 22.62 -10.52
C SER A 68 13.72 21.63 -10.84
N SER A 69 14.44 21.85 -11.96
CA SER A 69 15.52 20.97 -12.43
C SER A 69 16.60 20.71 -11.35
N GLN A 70 16.92 21.74 -10.56
CA GLN A 70 17.93 21.65 -9.50
C GLN A 70 17.45 20.78 -8.32
N LYS A 71 16.23 20.99 -7.81
CA LYS A 71 15.64 20.15 -6.75
C LYS A 71 15.42 18.70 -7.23
N ARG A 72 15.12 18.51 -8.52
CA ARG A 72 14.97 17.18 -9.13
C ARG A 72 16.28 16.40 -9.15
N HIS A 73 17.42 17.07 -9.38
CA HIS A 73 18.74 16.45 -9.34
C HIS A 73 19.16 16.05 -7.92
N GLU A 74 18.91 16.92 -6.94
CA GLU A 74 19.23 16.66 -5.52
C GLU A 74 18.42 15.49 -4.94
N ASN A 75 17.16 15.34 -5.33
CA ASN A 75 16.28 14.31 -4.80
C ASN A 75 16.21 13.04 -5.67
N LYS A 76 16.98 12.95 -6.76
CA LYS A 76 16.89 11.89 -7.77
C LYS A 76 16.93 10.48 -7.16
N ASP A 77 17.88 10.23 -6.26
CA ASP A 77 18.07 8.90 -5.67
C ASP A 77 16.93 8.51 -4.73
N VAL A 78 16.37 9.49 -4.01
CA VAL A 78 15.19 9.27 -3.15
C VAL A 78 14.00 8.85 -4.00
N TYR A 79 13.80 9.51 -5.14
CA TYR A 79 12.71 9.19 -6.05
C TYR A 79 12.89 7.85 -6.75
N LEU A 80 14.10 7.53 -7.21
CA LEU A 80 14.41 6.23 -7.83
C LEU A 80 14.22 5.08 -6.85
N ASN A 81 14.72 5.22 -5.61
CA ASN A 81 14.55 4.20 -4.57
C ASN A 81 13.06 4.01 -4.21
N TYR A 82 12.31 5.11 -4.11
CA TYR A 82 10.86 5.02 -3.90
C TYR A 82 10.15 4.34 -5.07
N LEU A 83 10.47 4.71 -6.32
CA LEU A 83 9.87 4.09 -7.49
C LEU A 83 10.21 2.59 -7.57
N ALA A 84 11.44 2.21 -7.25
CA ALA A 84 11.87 0.81 -7.16
C ALA A 84 11.07 0.04 -6.11
N LEU A 85 10.85 0.63 -4.92
CA LEU A 85 9.98 0.05 -3.89
C LEU A 85 8.56 -0.18 -4.42
N MET A 86 7.97 0.80 -5.12
CA MET A 86 6.62 0.68 -5.67
C MET A 86 6.52 -0.40 -6.76
N PHE A 87 7.54 -0.54 -7.61
CA PHE A 87 7.61 -1.63 -8.58
C PHE A 87 7.70 -3.00 -7.90
N LEU A 88 8.53 -3.14 -6.87
CA LEU A 88 8.62 -4.36 -6.09
C LEU A 88 7.28 -4.70 -5.42
N MET A 89 6.56 -3.69 -4.92
CA MET A 89 5.22 -3.87 -4.38
C MET A 89 4.19 -4.30 -5.43
N ILE A 90 4.25 -3.79 -6.67
CA ILE A 90 3.37 -4.26 -7.75
C ILE A 90 3.61 -5.75 -8.01
N ILE A 91 4.87 -6.17 -8.12
CA ILE A 91 5.22 -7.59 -8.33
C ILE A 91 4.71 -8.43 -7.16
N PHE A 92 4.87 -7.95 -5.93
CA PHE A 92 4.36 -8.61 -4.73
C PHE A 92 2.83 -8.75 -4.75
N MET A 93 2.09 -7.69 -5.07
CA MET A 93 0.62 -7.73 -5.12
C MET A 93 0.11 -8.62 -6.26
N LEU A 94 0.79 -8.61 -7.42
CA LEU A 94 0.50 -9.51 -8.52
C LEU A 94 0.69 -10.97 -8.11
N ALA A 95 1.81 -11.29 -7.45
CA ALA A 95 2.05 -12.63 -6.92
C ALA A 95 0.97 -13.04 -5.92
N GLY A 96 0.55 -12.14 -5.02
CA GLY A 96 -0.58 -12.35 -4.10
C GLY A 96 -1.90 -12.64 -4.82
N SER A 97 -2.16 -12.01 -5.96
CA SER A 97 -3.38 -12.23 -6.75
C SER A 97 -3.44 -13.61 -7.42
N ILE A 98 -2.30 -14.27 -7.63
CA ILE A 98 -2.21 -15.60 -8.26
C ILE A 98 -2.70 -16.69 -7.29
N PHE A 99 -2.74 -16.41 -5.98
CA PHE A 99 -3.18 -17.39 -4.98
C PHE A 99 -4.63 -17.86 -5.15
N LYS A 100 -5.46 -17.13 -5.90
CA LYS A 100 -6.80 -17.60 -6.27
C LYS A 100 -6.79 -18.93 -7.04
N TYR A 101 -5.68 -19.26 -7.70
CA TYR A 101 -5.51 -20.49 -8.47
C TYR A 101 -4.93 -21.66 -7.66
N LEU A 102 -4.49 -21.41 -6.41
CA LEU A 102 -4.01 -22.48 -5.54
C LEU A 102 -5.20 -23.30 -4.99
N PRO A 103 -5.12 -24.64 -5.01
CA PRO A 103 -6.16 -25.50 -4.47
C PRO A 103 -6.26 -25.32 -2.94
N ILE A 104 -7.50 -25.17 -2.44
CA ILE A 104 -7.79 -25.07 -1.00
C ILE A 104 -7.76 -26.48 -0.41
N THR A 105 -6.57 -27.03 -0.22
CA THR A 105 -6.42 -28.42 0.25
C THR A 105 -5.67 -28.54 1.57
N SER A 106 -5.03 -27.47 2.06
CA SER A 106 -4.24 -27.53 3.30
C SER A 106 -4.26 -26.23 4.09
N GLU A 107 -4.36 -26.34 5.42
CA GLU A 107 -4.22 -25.24 6.38
C GLU A 107 -2.87 -24.50 6.25
N ILE A 108 -1.83 -25.19 5.78
CA ILE A 108 -0.50 -24.59 5.55
C ILE A 108 -0.59 -23.47 4.49
N TYR A 109 -1.37 -23.67 3.43
CA TYR A 109 -1.55 -22.63 2.40
C TYR A 109 -2.27 -21.41 2.95
N LEU A 110 -3.27 -21.61 3.81
CA LEU A 110 -3.98 -20.52 4.47
C LEU A 110 -3.04 -19.70 5.35
N LEU A 111 -2.15 -20.37 6.09
CA LEU A 111 -1.16 -19.74 6.96
C LEU A 111 -0.15 -18.90 6.16
N VAL A 112 0.38 -19.45 5.07
CA VAL A 112 1.25 -18.72 4.13
C VAL A 112 0.51 -17.51 3.55
N PHE A 113 -0.77 -17.67 3.20
CA PHE A 113 -1.55 -16.60 2.58
C PHE A 113 -1.85 -15.45 3.56
N VAL A 114 -2.09 -15.76 4.83
CA VAL A 114 -2.23 -14.76 5.90
C VAL A 114 -0.90 -14.02 6.12
N PHE A 115 0.25 -14.71 6.14
CA PHE A 115 1.54 -14.03 6.23
C PHE A 115 1.81 -13.11 5.04
N TYR A 116 1.49 -13.58 3.84
CA TYR A 116 1.61 -12.78 2.61
C TYR A 116 0.74 -11.53 2.69
N PHE A 117 -0.48 -11.66 3.22
CA PHE A 117 -1.39 -10.55 3.43
C PHE A 117 -0.86 -9.52 4.45
N LEU A 118 -0.38 -9.98 5.61
CA LEU A 118 0.19 -9.10 6.64
C LEU A 118 1.38 -8.31 6.09
N LEU A 119 2.25 -8.97 5.32
CA LEU A 119 3.36 -8.31 4.66
C LEU A 119 2.88 -7.28 3.63
N GLY A 120 1.87 -7.62 2.82
CA GLY A 120 1.26 -6.70 1.86
C GLY A 120 0.67 -5.45 2.52
N MET A 121 -0.04 -5.61 3.64
CA MET A 121 -0.59 -4.49 4.41
C MET A 121 0.52 -3.59 4.96
N LEU A 122 1.59 -4.17 5.51
CA LEU A 122 2.73 -3.43 6.02
C LEU A 122 3.42 -2.62 4.90
N LEU A 123 3.56 -3.20 3.71
CA LEU A 123 4.10 -2.53 2.54
C LEU A 123 3.22 -1.36 2.09
N ILE A 124 1.88 -1.53 2.02
CA ILE A 124 0.94 -0.45 1.64
C ILE A 124 1.03 0.73 2.62
N VAL A 125 1.01 0.46 3.93
CA VAL A 125 1.12 1.52 4.94
C VAL A 125 2.45 2.26 4.81
N SER A 126 3.55 1.52 4.60
CA SER A 126 4.88 2.11 4.39
C SER A 126 4.92 3.00 3.14
N ALA A 127 4.35 2.52 2.03
CA ALA A 127 4.26 3.28 0.78
C ALA A 127 3.48 4.59 0.97
N LEU A 128 2.32 4.54 1.63
CA LEU A 128 1.50 5.73 1.90
C LEU A 128 2.27 6.79 2.72
N ILE A 129 3.03 6.35 3.73
CA ILE A 129 3.87 7.25 4.55
C ILE A 129 4.96 7.89 3.70
N GLU A 130 5.62 7.11 2.83
CA GLU A 130 6.67 7.63 1.95
C GLU A 130 6.11 8.53 0.84
N THR A 131 4.95 8.22 0.26
CA THR A 131 4.27 9.14 -0.69
C THR A 131 4.01 10.49 -0.03
N TYR A 132 3.53 10.48 1.22
CA TYR A 132 3.28 11.71 1.96
C TYR A 132 4.57 12.51 2.20
N ARG A 133 5.70 11.85 2.49
CA ARG A 133 7.01 12.50 2.61
C ARG A 133 7.45 13.12 1.29
N ILE A 134 7.26 12.42 0.17
CA ILE A 134 7.55 12.89 -1.18
C ILE A 134 6.74 14.13 -1.54
N ILE A 135 5.41 14.09 -1.31
CA ILE A 135 4.52 15.21 -1.53
C ILE A 135 4.99 16.41 -0.71
N ARG A 136 5.28 16.21 0.58
CA ARG A 136 5.78 17.26 1.44
C ARG A 136 7.06 17.91 0.93
N LYS A 137 8.08 17.11 0.59
CA LYS A 137 9.35 17.62 0.03
C LYS A 137 9.17 18.40 -1.26
N THR A 138 8.09 18.13 -2.00
CA THR A 138 7.82 18.79 -3.28
C THR A 138 7.24 20.20 -3.10
N PHE A 139 6.48 20.42 -2.02
CA PHE A 139 5.80 21.68 -1.75
C PHE A 139 6.45 22.52 -0.64
N GLU A 140 7.55 22.05 -0.03
CA GLU A 140 8.48 22.83 0.82
C GLU A 140 9.66 23.35 -0.03
#